data_AF-A0A1B6JQN4-F1
#
_entry.id   AF-A0A1B6JQN4-F1
#
_cell.length_a   1.000
_cell.length_b   1.000
_cell.length_c   1.000
_cell.angle_alpha   90.00
_cell.angle_beta   90.00
_cell.angle_gamma   90.00
#
_symmetry.space_group_name_H-M   'P 1'
#
loop_
_entity.id
_entity.type
_entity.pdbx_description
1 polymer ?
#
loop_
_entity_poly.entity_id
_entity_poly.type
_entity_poly.pdbx_seq_one_letter_code
_entity_poly.pdbx_strand_id
1 'polypeptide(L)'
;LLVGVSIASAEQVVLLDTATEPTLEWTRYPFGPAANTPGWVEESYTNFEKGINWRSYVVCDVAYNNVNNWLWTPFVERGIANRIYIEIKFTIRDCSLFPGNALSCKETFSLLYYEFDAATREPPPWEPESYKLIGRIAAGEGRFNTASDNIINTETKSIPVNKKGVYFAFRDQGACISLLAIKVYYITCPEVTINFAH
;
A
#
# COMPACT_ATOMS: atom_id res chain seq x y z
N LEU A 1 25.57 26.11 -33.47
CA LEU A 1 24.93 26.08 -32.13
C LEU A 1 24.04 24.86 -32.06
N LEU A 2 24.38 23.88 -31.23
CA LEU A 2 23.47 22.80 -30.88
C LEU A 2 22.50 23.36 -29.85
N VAL A 3 21.26 23.62 -30.24
CA VAL A 3 20.19 23.94 -29.30
C VAL A 3 19.91 22.66 -28.53
N GLY A 4 20.33 22.61 -27.26
CA GLY A 4 20.00 21.51 -26.37
C GLY A 4 18.48 21.45 -26.20
N VAL A 5 17.87 20.37 -26.70
CA VAL A 5 16.48 20.06 -26.38
C VAL A 5 16.45 19.60 -24.93
N SER A 6 15.98 20.47 -24.03
CA SER A 6 15.66 20.07 -22.67
C SER A 6 14.48 19.10 -22.72
N ILE A 7 14.76 17.81 -22.49
CA ILE A 7 13.71 16.80 -22.32
C ILE A 7 13.01 17.11 -21.00
N ALA A 8 11.76 17.58 -21.06
CA ALA A 8 10.92 17.74 -19.88
C ALA A 8 10.66 16.35 -19.28
N SER A 9 11.26 16.05 -18.13
CA SER A 9 10.97 14.81 -17.40
C SER A 9 9.75 15.03 -16.52
N ALA A 10 8.81 14.09 -16.52
CA ALA A 10 7.68 14.13 -15.62
C ALA A 10 8.14 14.07 -14.16
N GLU A 11 7.51 14.85 -13.28
CA GLU A 11 7.83 14.96 -11.86
C GLU A 11 6.79 14.23 -11.02
N GLN A 12 7.24 13.53 -9.97
CA GLN A 12 6.36 12.91 -8.98
C GLN A 12 6.14 13.86 -7.81
N VAL A 13 4.89 14.27 -7.59
CA VAL A 13 4.51 15.00 -6.38
C VAL A 13 4.00 13.99 -5.35
N VAL A 14 4.76 13.82 -4.27
CA VAL A 14 4.50 12.85 -3.21
C VAL A 14 3.39 13.36 -2.29
N LEU A 15 2.39 12.51 -2.07
CA LEU A 15 1.24 12.78 -1.19
C LEU A 15 1.33 12.00 0.13
N LEU A 16 1.98 10.84 0.12
CA LEU A 16 2.27 10.00 1.29
C LEU A 16 3.53 9.19 1.00
N ASP A 17 4.46 9.10 1.95
CA ASP A 17 5.61 8.22 1.87
C ASP A 17 5.94 7.65 3.26
N THR A 18 5.61 6.39 3.49
CA THR A 18 5.84 5.77 4.81
C THR A 18 7.31 5.44 5.07
N ALA A 19 8.17 5.45 4.04
CA ALA A 19 9.58 5.12 4.20
C ALA A 19 10.35 6.19 4.99
N THR A 20 9.77 7.38 5.15
CA THR A 20 10.33 8.51 5.89
C THR A 20 9.68 8.73 7.25
N GLU A 21 8.68 7.93 7.61
CA GLU A 21 7.89 8.13 8.83
C GLU A 21 8.39 7.27 10.00
N PRO A 22 8.49 7.83 11.22
CA PRO A 22 8.89 7.07 12.40
C PRO A 22 7.77 6.18 12.96
N THR A 23 6.51 6.57 12.76
CA THR A 23 5.30 5.90 13.26
C THR A 23 4.17 6.08 12.24
N LEU A 24 3.29 5.10 12.10
CA LEU A 24 2.20 5.16 11.11
C LEU A 24 0.83 5.38 11.75
N GLU A 25 0.48 4.61 12.79
CA GLU A 25 -0.78 4.75 13.54
C GLU A 25 -2.05 4.66 12.68
N TRP A 26 -2.00 3.85 11.63
CA TRP A 26 -3.11 3.64 10.71
C TRP A 26 -4.29 2.92 11.35
N THR A 27 -5.47 3.23 10.83
CA THR A 27 -6.70 2.56 11.26
C THR A 27 -6.67 1.10 10.80
N ARG A 28 -7.09 0.20 11.68
CA ARG A 28 -7.12 -1.25 11.46
C ARG A 28 -8.41 -1.87 11.96
N TYR A 29 -8.81 -2.96 11.33
CA TYR A 29 -9.97 -3.77 11.72
C TYR A 29 -9.70 -5.25 11.44
N PRO A 30 -10.19 -6.22 12.24
CA PRO A 30 -10.92 -6.01 13.49
C PRO A 30 -10.00 -5.43 14.58
N PHE A 31 -10.59 -4.82 15.61
CA PHE A 31 -9.85 -4.27 16.74
C PHE A 31 -10.58 -4.57 18.06
N GLY A 32 -9.83 -4.53 19.17
CA GLY A 32 -10.37 -4.72 20.51
C GLY A 32 -10.61 -6.19 20.91
N PRO A 33 -11.17 -6.43 22.11
CA PRO A 33 -11.23 -7.76 22.72
C PRO A 33 -12.12 -8.78 21.98
N ALA A 34 -13.04 -8.31 21.13
CA ALA A 34 -13.94 -9.15 20.36
C ALA A 34 -13.39 -9.48 18.94
N ALA A 35 -12.16 -9.07 18.63
CA ALA A 35 -11.54 -9.38 17.35
C ALA A 35 -11.27 -10.88 17.23
N ASN A 36 -11.71 -11.48 16.12
CA ASN A 36 -11.51 -12.91 15.83
C ASN A 36 -10.07 -13.24 15.39
N THR A 37 -9.28 -12.21 15.09
CA THR A 37 -7.91 -12.28 14.60
C THR A 37 -7.07 -11.15 15.23
N PRO A 38 -5.75 -11.34 15.40
CA PRO A 38 -4.84 -10.25 15.74
C PRO A 38 -4.87 -9.09 14.74
N GLY A 39 -5.02 -9.39 13.45
CA GLY A 39 -5.07 -8.39 12.38
C GLY A 39 -3.71 -7.75 12.10
N TRP A 40 -3.77 -6.57 11.48
CA TRP A 40 -2.56 -5.81 11.12
C TRP A 40 -1.86 -5.25 12.37
N VAL A 41 -0.56 -5.46 12.45
CA VAL A 41 0.32 -5.00 13.54
C VAL A 41 1.42 -4.11 12.96
N GLU A 42 1.67 -2.98 13.62
CA GLU A 42 2.72 -2.06 13.20
C GLU A 42 4.07 -2.47 13.81
N GLU A 43 5.07 -2.70 12.96
CA GLU A 43 6.41 -3.14 13.34
C GLU A 43 7.50 -2.39 12.55
N SER A 44 8.76 -2.57 12.95
CA SER A 44 9.89 -1.97 12.24
C SER A 44 10.56 -3.02 11.35
N TYR A 45 10.79 -2.66 10.08
CA TYR A 45 11.56 -3.45 9.13
C TYR A 45 12.95 -2.85 8.96
N THR A 46 13.97 -3.61 9.31
CA THR A 46 15.37 -3.19 9.19
C THR A 46 16.12 -4.12 8.23
N ASN A 47 16.80 -3.53 7.25
CA ASN A 47 17.73 -4.24 6.38
C ASN A 47 19.04 -3.45 6.32
N PHE A 48 20.05 -3.92 7.05
CA PHE A 48 21.33 -3.23 7.18
C PHE A 48 22.11 -3.13 5.88
N GLU A 49 22.07 -4.17 5.04
CA GLU A 49 22.76 -4.20 3.75
C GLU A 49 22.22 -3.13 2.79
N LYS A 50 20.90 -2.89 2.83
CA LYS A 50 20.22 -1.88 2.01
C LYS A 50 20.06 -0.53 2.72
N GLY A 51 20.55 -0.39 3.96
CA GLY A 51 20.39 0.83 4.77
C GLY A 51 18.93 1.19 5.07
N ILE A 52 18.04 0.20 5.14
CA ILE A 52 16.61 0.40 5.35
C ILE A 52 16.28 0.33 6.84
N ASN A 53 15.53 1.31 7.32
CA ASN A 53 14.83 1.27 8.60
C ASN A 53 13.45 1.92 8.43
N TRP A 54 12.45 1.11 8.07
CA TRP A 54 11.11 1.59 7.79
C TRP A 54 10.13 1.15 8.87
N ARG A 55 9.09 1.97 9.07
CA ARG A 55 7.90 1.52 9.78
C ARG A 55 6.99 0.76 8.81
N SER A 56 6.49 -0.39 9.25
CA SER A 56 5.81 -1.38 8.40
C SER A 56 4.57 -1.95 9.09
N TYR A 57 3.68 -2.56 8.31
CA TYR A 57 2.55 -3.33 8.82
C TYR A 57 2.67 -4.79 8.45
N VAL A 58 2.48 -5.67 9.43
CA VAL A 58 2.54 -7.12 9.26
C VAL A 58 1.24 -7.78 9.65
N VAL A 59 0.88 -8.86 8.96
CA VAL A 59 -0.25 -9.72 9.30
C VAL A 59 0.07 -11.15 8.90
N CYS A 60 -0.24 -12.12 9.74
CA CYS A 60 0.04 -13.54 9.46
C CYS A 60 -0.98 -14.45 10.13
N ASP A 61 -2.26 -14.19 9.86
CA ASP A 61 -3.39 -14.89 10.50
C ASP A 61 -3.81 -16.16 9.74
N VAL A 62 -2.86 -16.83 9.08
CA VAL A 62 -3.10 -18.00 8.20
C VAL A 62 -3.73 -19.21 8.92
N ALA A 63 -3.64 -19.26 10.25
CA ALA A 63 -4.21 -20.33 11.08
C ALA A 63 -5.66 -20.06 11.53
N TYR A 64 -6.18 -18.84 11.27
CA TYR A 64 -7.53 -18.45 11.67
C TYR A 64 -8.53 -18.69 10.52
N ASN A 65 -9.79 -18.93 10.89
CA ASN A 65 -10.89 -19.08 9.94
C ASN A 65 -11.56 -17.72 9.68
N ASN A 66 -12.11 -17.55 8.47
CA ASN A 66 -12.86 -16.34 8.07
C ASN A 66 -12.08 -15.03 8.26
N VAL A 67 -10.76 -15.06 8.00
CA VAL A 67 -9.88 -13.88 8.09
C VAL A 67 -10.39 -12.77 7.18
N ASN A 68 -10.48 -11.57 7.72
CA ASN A 68 -10.92 -10.36 7.01
C ASN A 68 -10.30 -9.13 7.68
N ASN A 69 -8.98 -9.03 7.56
CA ASN A 69 -8.17 -8.00 8.20
C ASN A 69 -8.04 -6.80 7.27
N TRP A 70 -8.40 -5.62 7.74
CA TRP A 70 -8.35 -4.37 7.00
C TRP A 70 -7.37 -3.40 7.66
N LEU A 71 -6.69 -2.64 6.81
CA LEU A 71 -5.78 -1.57 7.15
C LEU A 71 -6.02 -0.41 6.19
N TRP A 72 -6.15 0.81 6.70
CA TRP A 72 -6.39 1.99 5.87
C TRP A 72 -5.27 2.99 6.03
N THR A 73 -4.87 3.60 4.92
CA THR A 73 -4.04 4.81 4.98
C THR A 73 -4.79 5.93 5.72
N PRO A 74 -4.09 6.99 6.14
CA PRO A 74 -4.71 8.28 6.40
C PRO A 74 -5.40 8.81 5.14
N PHE A 75 -6.21 9.87 5.31
CA PHE A 75 -6.81 10.56 4.16
C PHE A 75 -5.71 11.19 3.31
N VAL A 76 -5.61 10.77 2.06
CA VAL A 76 -4.67 11.34 1.11
C VAL A 76 -5.41 12.42 0.30
N GLU A 77 -5.05 13.67 0.53
CA GLU A 77 -5.59 14.79 -0.25
C GLU A 77 -5.16 14.68 -1.71
N ARG A 78 -6.12 14.87 -2.62
CA ARG A 78 -5.88 14.77 -4.07
C ARG A 78 -5.07 15.96 -4.61
N GLY A 79 -5.21 17.14 -4.00
CA GLY A 79 -4.75 18.38 -4.58
C GLY A 79 -5.28 18.58 -6.00
N ILE A 80 -4.39 18.83 -6.95
CA ILE A 80 -4.72 19.02 -8.37
C ILE A 80 -4.76 17.71 -9.18
N ALA A 81 -4.46 16.57 -8.56
CA ALA A 81 -4.27 15.31 -9.27
C ALA A 81 -5.57 14.78 -9.88
N ASN A 82 -5.58 14.41 -11.16
CA ASN A 82 -6.69 13.64 -11.75
C ASN A 82 -6.43 12.12 -11.72
N ARG A 83 -5.18 11.75 -11.41
CA ARG A 83 -4.70 10.38 -11.24
C ARG A 83 -3.76 10.31 -10.06
N ILE A 84 -4.00 9.35 -9.18
CA ILE A 84 -3.09 9.04 -8.08
C ILE A 84 -2.51 7.66 -8.32
N TYR A 85 -1.20 7.55 -8.08
CA TYR A 85 -0.43 6.32 -8.11
C TYR A 85 -0.13 5.89 -6.68
N ILE A 86 -0.16 4.58 -6.45
CA ILE A 86 0.26 3.96 -5.21
C ILE A 86 1.29 2.87 -5.54
N GLU A 87 2.50 3.04 -5.02
CA GLU A 87 3.57 2.06 -5.04
C GLU A 87 3.60 1.36 -3.68
N ILE A 88 3.60 0.03 -3.72
CA ILE A 88 3.54 -0.85 -2.57
C ILE A 88 4.78 -1.72 -2.57
N LYS A 89 5.62 -1.55 -1.56
CA LYS A 89 6.73 -2.46 -1.28
C LYS A 89 6.30 -3.45 -0.22
N PHE A 90 6.38 -4.73 -0.52
CA PHE A 90 5.86 -5.77 0.38
C PHE A 90 6.64 -7.08 0.28
N THR A 91 6.46 -7.92 1.28
CA THR A 91 6.85 -9.33 1.24
C THR A 91 5.62 -10.19 1.47
N ILE A 92 5.65 -11.41 0.95
CA ILE A 92 4.62 -12.40 1.21
C ILE A 92 5.27 -13.77 1.36
N ARG A 93 4.84 -14.52 2.36
CA ARG A 93 5.37 -15.84 2.65
C ARG A 93 4.64 -16.89 1.82
N ASP A 94 5.39 -17.86 1.28
CA ASP A 94 4.83 -18.96 0.50
C ASP A 94 3.95 -19.86 1.39
N CYS A 95 2.75 -20.19 0.90
CA CYS A 95 1.79 -20.98 1.66
C CYS A 95 2.24 -22.42 1.91
N SER A 96 3.15 -22.96 1.07
CA SER A 96 3.71 -24.31 1.23
C SER A 96 4.48 -24.50 2.54
N LEU A 97 4.87 -23.42 3.21
CA LEU A 97 5.62 -23.45 4.46
C LEU A 97 4.76 -23.67 5.70
N PHE A 98 3.44 -23.61 5.58
CA PHE A 98 2.53 -23.71 6.72
C PHE A 98 1.90 -25.11 6.81
N PRO A 99 2.21 -25.91 7.85
CA PRO A 99 1.67 -27.26 7.98
C PRO A 99 0.24 -27.27 8.56
N GLY A 100 -0.52 -28.31 8.24
CA GLY A 100 -1.59 -28.85 9.09
C GLY A 100 -2.91 -28.08 9.23
N ASN A 101 -2.98 -26.78 8.91
CA ASN A 101 -4.23 -25.99 8.93
C ASN A 101 -4.27 -24.85 7.88
N ALA A 102 -3.24 -24.72 7.05
CA ALA A 102 -3.10 -23.62 6.09
C ALA A 102 -3.87 -23.83 4.76
N LEU A 103 -4.86 -24.72 4.72
CA LEU A 103 -5.67 -24.94 3.50
C LEU A 103 -6.40 -23.67 3.04
N SER A 104 -6.62 -22.71 3.94
CA SER A 104 -7.18 -21.39 3.65
C SER A 104 -6.14 -20.33 3.27
N CYS A 105 -4.84 -20.62 3.40
CA CYS A 105 -3.75 -19.68 3.17
C CYS A 105 -3.85 -19.05 1.77
N LYS A 106 -3.63 -17.75 1.71
CA LYS A 106 -3.62 -16.95 0.49
C LYS A 106 -2.25 -16.35 0.26
N GLU A 107 -1.92 -16.19 -1.02
CA GLU A 107 -0.68 -15.53 -1.48
C GLU A 107 -1.01 -14.22 -2.19
N THR A 108 -2.14 -13.62 -1.82
CA THR A 108 -2.62 -12.35 -2.36
C THR A 108 -3.36 -11.55 -1.29
N PHE A 109 -3.31 -10.23 -1.39
CA PHE A 109 -4.22 -9.31 -0.68
C PHE A 109 -4.96 -8.42 -1.66
N SER A 110 -6.08 -7.84 -1.23
CA SER A 110 -6.81 -6.87 -2.06
C SER A 110 -6.39 -5.45 -1.73
N LEU A 111 -6.15 -4.65 -2.76
CA LEU A 111 -6.00 -3.21 -2.67
C LEU A 111 -7.30 -2.55 -3.11
N LEU A 112 -7.88 -1.71 -2.26
CA LEU A 112 -9.12 -0.99 -2.52
C LEU A 112 -8.94 0.51 -2.27
N TYR A 113 -9.91 1.31 -2.74
CA TYR A 113 -9.96 2.73 -2.43
C TYR A 113 -11.36 3.24 -2.17
N TYR A 114 -11.46 4.30 -1.37
CA TYR A 114 -12.67 5.04 -1.10
C TYR A 114 -12.42 6.54 -1.27
N GLU A 115 -13.15 7.15 -2.20
CA GLU A 115 -13.08 8.59 -2.45
C GLU A 115 -14.07 9.34 -1.55
N PHE A 116 -13.61 10.45 -0.97
CA PHE A 116 -14.42 11.23 -0.06
C PHE A 116 -14.14 12.75 -0.17
N ASP A 117 -15.14 13.57 0.13
CA ASP A 117 -15.11 15.03 -0.08
C ASP A 117 -14.73 15.84 1.18
N ALA A 118 -14.47 15.17 2.29
CA ALA A 118 -14.06 15.80 3.54
C ALA A 118 -13.00 14.96 4.26
N ALA A 119 -11.99 15.60 4.84
CA ALA A 119 -11.14 14.93 5.82
C ALA A 119 -11.94 14.84 7.13
N THR A 120 -12.65 13.74 7.35
CA THR A 120 -13.31 13.47 8.64
C THR A 120 -12.33 12.84 9.60
N ARG A 121 -12.48 13.13 10.90
CA ARG A 121 -11.78 12.40 11.97
C ARG A 121 -12.31 10.99 12.17
N GLU A 122 -13.47 10.69 11.57
CA GLU A 122 -14.07 9.37 11.63
C GLU A 122 -13.33 8.42 10.69
N PRO A 123 -13.05 7.19 11.14
CA PRO A 123 -12.45 6.16 10.29
C PRO A 123 -13.35 5.93 9.08
N PRO A 124 -12.76 5.59 7.92
CA PRO A 124 -13.56 5.33 6.73
C PRO A 124 -14.51 4.14 7.00
N PRO A 125 -15.70 4.11 6.37
CA PRO A 125 -16.75 3.15 6.70
C PRO A 125 -16.20 1.72 6.62
N TRP A 126 -16.57 0.84 7.55
CA TRP A 126 -16.07 -0.54 7.55
C TRP A 126 -16.73 -1.43 6.48
N GLU A 127 -17.76 -0.92 5.82
CA GLU A 127 -18.59 -1.64 4.85
C GLU A 127 -17.82 -1.88 3.53
N PRO A 128 -17.52 -3.13 3.15
CA PRO A 128 -16.75 -3.44 1.95
C PRO A 128 -17.36 -2.85 0.66
N GLU A 129 -18.68 -2.73 0.59
CA GLU A 129 -19.44 -2.21 -0.55
C GLU A 129 -19.18 -0.72 -0.80
N SER A 130 -18.69 0.01 0.21
CA SER A 130 -18.27 1.39 0.06
C SER A 130 -16.98 1.54 -0.76
N TYR A 131 -16.16 0.49 -0.86
CA TYR A 131 -14.84 0.55 -1.49
C TYR A 131 -14.85 -0.02 -2.91
N LYS A 132 -14.08 0.62 -3.78
CA LYS A 132 -13.81 0.13 -5.13
C LYS A 132 -12.54 -0.71 -5.11
N LEU A 133 -12.60 -1.93 -5.65
CA LEU A 133 -11.43 -2.80 -5.82
C LEU A 133 -10.48 -2.22 -6.88
N ILE A 134 -9.22 -1.99 -6.53
CA ILE A 134 -8.15 -1.63 -7.47
C ILE A 134 -7.58 -2.91 -8.10
N GLY A 135 -7.32 -3.92 -7.27
CA GLY A 135 -6.83 -5.21 -7.73
C GLY A 135 -6.44 -6.13 -6.59
N ARG A 136 -6.17 -7.39 -6.94
CA ARG A 136 -5.49 -8.34 -6.04
C ARG A 136 -4.00 -8.29 -6.30
N ILE A 137 -3.23 -8.08 -5.25
CA ILE A 137 -1.78 -7.93 -5.27
C ILE A 137 -1.16 -9.28 -4.90
N ALA A 138 -0.15 -9.71 -5.65
CA ALA A 138 0.57 -10.97 -5.47
C ALA A 138 2.07 -10.74 -5.71
N ALA A 139 2.93 -11.56 -5.10
CA ALA A 139 4.38 -11.46 -5.32
C ALA A 139 4.88 -12.19 -6.59
N GLY A 140 4.01 -12.91 -7.31
CA GLY A 140 4.45 -13.74 -8.43
C GLY A 140 5.47 -14.78 -7.95
N GLU A 141 6.68 -14.75 -8.50
CA GLU A 141 7.81 -15.60 -8.08
C GLU A 141 8.58 -15.07 -6.85
N GLY A 142 8.33 -13.84 -6.41
CA GLY A 142 9.00 -13.21 -5.28
C GLY A 142 8.45 -13.59 -3.90
N ARG A 143 7.80 -14.76 -3.80
CA ARG A 143 7.38 -15.35 -2.50
C ARG A 143 8.62 -15.93 -1.83
N PHE A 144 8.76 -15.72 -0.53
CA PHE A 144 9.94 -16.22 0.19
C PHE A 144 9.64 -17.52 0.94
N ASN A 145 10.58 -18.47 0.79
CA ASN A 145 10.52 -19.81 1.38
C ASN A 145 11.37 -19.94 2.66
N THR A 146 12.28 -18.99 2.88
CA THR A 146 13.20 -18.97 4.02
C THR A 146 13.32 -17.55 4.57
N ALA A 147 13.69 -17.41 5.85
CA ALA A 147 13.86 -16.10 6.50
C ALA A 147 15.03 -15.28 5.93
N SER A 148 15.94 -15.90 5.17
CA SER A 148 17.10 -15.25 4.56
C SER A 148 16.80 -14.55 3.24
N ASP A 149 15.72 -14.92 2.54
CA ASP A 149 15.31 -14.29 1.29
C ASP A 149 14.33 -13.14 1.55
N ASN A 150 14.87 -11.98 1.91
CA ASN A 150 14.07 -10.75 2.03
C ASN A 150 13.83 -10.11 0.64
N ILE A 151 13.15 -10.85 -0.24
CA ILE A 151 12.74 -10.35 -1.55
C ILE A 151 11.66 -9.29 -1.35
N ILE A 152 12.03 -8.03 -1.58
CA ILE A 152 11.10 -6.90 -1.54
C ILE A 152 10.40 -6.83 -2.90
N ASN A 153 9.13 -7.20 -2.92
CA ASN A 153 8.27 -7.05 -4.10
C ASN A 153 7.81 -5.60 -4.20
N THR A 154 7.62 -5.10 -5.42
CA THR A 154 7.09 -3.76 -5.67
C THR A 154 5.96 -3.84 -6.67
N GLU A 155 4.80 -3.31 -6.29
CA GLU A 155 3.62 -3.22 -7.16
C GLU A 155 3.11 -1.79 -7.22
N THR A 156 2.91 -1.29 -8.43
CA THR A 156 2.37 0.05 -8.65
C THR A 156 1.01 -0.04 -9.32
N LYS A 157 0.01 0.62 -8.73
CA LYS A 157 -1.33 0.80 -9.31
C LYS A 157 -1.65 2.28 -9.42
N SER A 158 -2.66 2.60 -10.23
CA SER A 158 -3.17 3.97 -10.34
C SER A 158 -4.69 3.98 -10.45
N ILE A 159 -5.30 5.07 -10.00
CA ILE A 159 -6.75 5.26 -10.02
C ILE A 159 -7.11 6.65 -10.55
N PRO A 160 -8.24 6.79 -11.28
CA PRO A 160 -8.89 8.07 -11.46
C PRO A 160 -9.50 8.54 -10.15
N VAL A 161 -9.39 9.83 -9.90
CA VAL A 161 -9.92 10.48 -8.71
C VAL A 161 -10.67 11.75 -9.10
N ASN A 162 -11.83 11.96 -8.51
CA ASN A 162 -12.70 13.10 -8.78
C ASN A 162 -13.20 13.83 -7.52
N LYS A 163 -13.06 13.23 -6.33
CA LYS A 163 -13.37 13.89 -5.05
C LYS A 163 -12.15 14.59 -4.43
N LYS A 164 -12.31 15.19 -3.24
CA LYS A 164 -11.20 15.92 -2.58
C LYS A 164 -10.01 15.06 -2.17
N GLY A 165 -10.21 13.77 -1.94
CA GLY A 165 -9.14 12.85 -1.59
C GLY A 165 -9.59 11.41 -1.52
N VAL A 166 -8.69 10.56 -1.06
CA VAL A 166 -8.85 9.11 -1.10
C VAL A 166 -8.26 8.45 0.15
N TYR A 167 -8.94 7.40 0.62
CA TYR A 167 -8.35 6.39 1.50
C TYR A 167 -8.00 5.16 0.67
N PHE A 168 -6.78 4.63 0.82
CA PHE A 168 -6.45 3.30 0.32
C PHE A 168 -6.65 2.27 1.44
N ALA A 169 -7.15 1.10 1.08
CA ALA A 169 -7.40 0.00 2.01
C ALA A 169 -6.68 -1.27 1.55
N PHE A 170 -5.99 -1.92 2.49
CA PHE A 170 -5.33 -3.20 2.32
C PHE A 170 -6.14 -4.25 3.06
N ARG A 171 -6.70 -5.19 2.29
CA ARG A 171 -7.56 -6.23 2.82
C ARG A 171 -6.88 -7.59 2.70
N ASP A 172 -6.52 -8.15 3.84
CA ASP A 172 -6.02 -9.51 4.00
C ASP A 172 -7.18 -10.47 4.32
N GLN A 173 -7.13 -11.65 3.70
CA GLN A 173 -8.13 -12.72 3.85
C GLN A 173 -7.49 -14.07 4.18
N GLY A 174 -6.33 -14.06 4.84
CA GLY A 174 -5.62 -15.26 5.29
C GLY A 174 -4.27 -15.46 4.62
N ALA A 175 -3.54 -14.38 4.34
CA ALA A 175 -2.16 -14.40 3.88
C ALA A 175 -1.18 -14.08 5.01
N CYS A 176 0.11 -14.24 4.74
CA CYS A 176 1.19 -13.80 5.63
C CYS A 176 2.03 -12.75 4.92
N ILE A 177 1.79 -11.48 5.24
CA ILE A 177 2.22 -10.30 4.48
C ILE A 177 2.96 -9.32 5.40
N SER A 178 4.00 -8.68 4.87
CA SER A 178 4.54 -7.44 5.40
C SER A 178 4.44 -6.33 4.36
N LEU A 179 3.66 -5.28 4.65
CA LEU A 179 3.68 -4.03 3.90
C LEU A 179 4.84 -3.18 4.41
N LEU A 180 5.93 -3.16 3.65
CA LEU A 180 7.20 -2.56 4.06
C LEU A 180 7.26 -1.06 3.88
N ALA A 181 6.76 -0.56 2.74
CA ALA A 181 6.66 0.86 2.46
C ALA A 181 5.56 1.14 1.44
N ILE A 182 4.81 2.22 1.66
CA ILE A 182 3.74 2.70 0.79
C ILE A 182 4.10 4.12 0.36
N LYS A 183 4.13 4.35 -0.96
CA LYS A 183 4.31 5.67 -1.53
C LYS A 183 3.13 6.01 -2.41
N VAL A 184 2.45 7.12 -2.11
CA VAL A 184 1.34 7.66 -2.89
C VAL A 184 1.78 8.97 -3.52
N TYR A 185 1.55 9.13 -4.80
CA TYR A 185 1.99 10.31 -5.55
C TYR A 185 1.10 10.55 -6.77
N TYR A 186 1.18 11.74 -7.34
CA TYR A 186 0.70 12.00 -8.70
C TYR A 186 1.85 12.45 -9.59
N ILE A 187 1.66 12.32 -10.89
CA ILE A 187 2.65 12.73 -11.87
C ILE A 187 2.18 14.04 -12.50
N THR A 188 3.07 15.03 -12.54
CA THR A 188 2.88 16.29 -13.25
C THR A 188 3.93 16.47 -14.33
N CYS A 189 3.59 17.21 -15.38
CA CYS A 189 4.60 17.74 -16.28
C CYS A 189 5.14 19.03 -15.68
N PRO A 190 6.47 19.23 -15.61
CA PRO A 190 7.02 20.52 -15.22
C PRO A 190 6.63 21.57 -16.25
N GLU A 191 6.48 22.82 -15.81
CA GLU A 191 6.31 23.95 -16.72
C GLU A 191 7.59 24.08 -17.57
N VAL A 192 7.45 23.99 -18.89
CA VAL A 192 8.59 24.05 -19.82
C VAL A 192 8.28 24.98 -20.97
N THR A 193 9.16 25.95 -21.20
CA THR A 193 9.11 26.77 -22.42
C THR A 193 9.95 26.11 -23.50
N ILE A 194 9.30 25.60 -24.54
CA ILE A 194 9.97 25.00 -25.70
C ILE A 194 9.52 25.77 -26.95
N ASN A 195 10.46 26.20 -27.78
CA ASN A 195 10.18 26.98 -29.00
C ASN A 195 9.34 28.25 -28.75
N PHE A 196 9.60 28.97 -27.65
CA PHE A 196 8.87 30.19 -27.24
C PHE A 196 7.37 29.98 -26.95
N ALA A 197 6.92 28.74 -26.80
CA ALA A 197 5.60 28.40 -26.28
C ALA A 197 5.76 27.91 -24.83
N HIS A 198 4.92 28.44 -23.95
CA HIS A 198 4.71 27.97 -22.59
C HIS A 198 3.74 26.80 -22.57
#